data_AF-A0A1H0DTT3-F1
#
_entry.id   AF-A0A1H0DTT3-F1
#
_cell.length_a   1.000
_cell.length_b   1.000
_cell.length_c   1.000
_cell.angle_alpha   90.00
_cell.angle_beta   90.00
_cell.angle_gamma   90.00
#
_symmetry.space_group_name_H-M   'P 1'
#
loop_
_entity.id
_entity.type
_entity.pdbx_description
1 polymer ?
#
loop_
_entity_poly.entity_id
_entity_poly.type
_entity_poly.pdbx_seq_one_letter_code
_entity_poly.pdbx_strand_id
1 'polypeptide(L)'
;MLNFHIEWMMVLSWYVLLLYIHIFSVVLSIGPYFILFPLLARIRSTPFELLPEHLEPFRITVHLTKHAGHVLVATGILLTWLTAWTWKTSWIIVTVLIMVVSLYFIARAFSPILRQLRVPHEDRHVLVNKLRNALIWYVIITLTMMWFMVAKPTLW
;
A
#
# COMPACT_ATOMS: atom_id res chain seq x y z
N MET A 1 35.78 -1.32 -26.31
CA MET A 1 35.42 -2.52 -25.52
C MET A 1 35.16 -2.23 -24.04
N LEU A 2 35.91 -1.33 -23.38
CA LEU A 2 35.68 -0.96 -21.97
C LEU A 2 34.32 -0.31 -21.68
N ASN A 3 33.79 0.55 -22.56
CA ASN A 3 32.47 1.18 -22.35
C ASN A 3 31.30 0.19 -22.27
N PHE A 4 31.36 -0.90 -23.05
CA PHE A 4 30.26 -1.87 -23.10
C PHE A 4 30.13 -2.59 -21.74
N HIS A 5 31.24 -3.02 -21.15
CA HIS A 5 31.22 -3.73 -19.87
C HIS A 5 30.76 -2.84 -18.70
N ILE A 6 31.14 -1.56 -18.71
CA ILE A 6 30.73 -0.58 -17.69
C ILE A 6 29.23 -0.29 -17.79
N GLU A 7 28.68 -0.15 -19.00
CA GLU A 7 27.23 0.04 -19.20
C GLU A 7 26.42 -1.15 -18.67
N TRP A 8 26.84 -2.38 -18.94
CA TRP A 8 26.16 -3.57 -18.41
C TRP A 8 26.23 -3.69 -16.89
N MET A 9 27.37 -3.37 -16.28
CA MET A 9 27.52 -3.36 -14.82
C MET A 9 26.65 -2.28 -14.16
N MET A 10 26.53 -1.11 -14.79
CA MET A 10 25.67 0.00 -14.35
C MET A 10 24.18 -0.34 -14.47
N VAL A 11 23.76 -0.97 -15.58
CA VAL A 11 22.36 -1.40 -15.76
C VAL A 11 21.99 -2.48 -14.73
N LEU A 12 22.92 -3.40 -14.42
CA LEU A 12 22.72 -4.41 -13.39
C LEU A 12 22.57 -3.77 -11.99
N SER A 13 23.36 -2.74 -11.67
CA SER A 13 23.26 -2.05 -10.38
C SER A 13 21.97 -1.26 -10.22
N TRP A 14 21.50 -0.59 -11.29
CA TRP A 14 20.22 0.12 -11.30
C TRP A 14 19.02 -0.82 -11.18
N TYR A 15 19.05 -1.96 -11.87
CA TYR A 15 18.00 -2.98 -11.76
C TYR A 15 17.88 -3.51 -10.33
N VAL A 16 19.01 -3.87 -9.70
CA VAL A 16 19.02 -4.38 -8.31
C VAL A 16 18.52 -3.32 -7.35
N LEU A 17 18.93 -2.06 -7.52
CA LEU A 17 18.45 -0.94 -6.70
C LEU A 17 16.94 -0.75 -6.84
N LEU A 18 16.43 -0.74 -8.07
CA LEU A 18 14.98 -0.60 -8.33
C LEU A 18 14.19 -1.77 -7.75
N LEU A 19 14.70 -2.99 -7.89
CA LEU A 19 14.09 -4.18 -7.30
C LEU A 19 14.06 -4.09 -5.77
N TYR A 20 15.15 -3.62 -5.16
CA TYR A 20 15.21 -3.40 -3.72
C TYR A 20 14.19 -2.35 -3.27
N ILE A 21 14.12 -1.20 -3.94
CA ILE A 21 13.13 -0.14 -3.64
C ILE A 21 11.71 -0.68 -3.81
N HIS A 22 11.46 -1.49 -4.85
CA HIS A 22 10.15 -2.10 -5.08
C HIS A 22 9.75 -3.02 -3.92
N ILE A 23 10.61 -3.97 -3.55
CA ILE A 23 10.35 -4.88 -2.43
C ILE A 23 10.17 -4.11 -1.12
N PHE A 24 11.05 -3.14 -0.85
CA PHE A 24 10.98 -2.28 0.32
C PHE A 24 9.66 -1.49 0.37
N SER A 25 9.18 -1.01 -0.77
CA SER A 25 7.90 -0.29 -0.86
C SER A 25 6.69 -1.19 -0.60
N VAL A 26 6.74 -2.48 -0.96
CA VAL A 26 5.72 -3.47 -0.54
C VAL A 26 5.67 -3.55 0.99
N VAL A 27 6.84 -3.71 1.62
CA VAL A 27 6.95 -3.85 3.08
C VAL A 27 6.45 -2.59 3.79
N LEU A 28 6.85 -1.40 3.32
CA LEU A 28 6.37 -0.13 3.87
C LEU A 28 4.89 0.15 3.58
N SER A 29 4.33 -0.37 2.49
CA SER A 29 2.91 -0.23 2.21
C SER A 29 2.10 -1.15 3.12
N ILE A 30 2.47 -2.43 3.27
CA ILE A 30 1.67 -3.43 3.99
C ILE A 30 1.92 -3.41 5.50
N GLY A 31 3.18 -3.32 5.93
CA GLY A 31 3.60 -3.49 7.33
C GLY A 31 2.87 -2.58 8.32
N PRO A 32 2.78 -1.26 8.09
CA PRO A 32 2.16 -0.36 9.06
C PRO A 32 0.67 -0.57 9.27
N TYR A 33 -0.04 -1.28 8.37
CA TYR A 33 -1.46 -1.61 8.58
C TYR A 33 -1.68 -2.51 9.80
N PHE A 34 -0.71 -3.35 10.16
CA PHE A 34 -0.80 -4.17 11.37
C PHE A 34 -0.77 -3.33 12.65
N ILE A 35 -0.10 -2.17 12.62
CA ILE A 35 -0.06 -1.20 13.74
C ILE A 35 -1.35 -0.38 13.81
N LEU A 36 -2.06 -0.20 12.68
CA LEU A 36 -3.34 0.50 12.67
C LEU A 36 -4.44 -0.24 13.44
N PHE A 37 -4.40 -1.57 13.53
CA PHE A 37 -5.37 -2.35 14.31
C PHE A 37 -5.37 -2.01 15.81
N PRO A 38 -4.24 -2.10 16.54
CA PRO A 38 -4.20 -1.72 17.96
C PRO A 38 -4.46 -0.23 18.15
N LEU A 39 -4.02 0.63 17.21
CA LEU A 39 -4.31 2.06 17.28
C LEU A 39 -5.80 2.36 17.13
N LEU A 40 -6.50 1.61 16.28
CA LEU A 40 -7.95 1.69 16.12
C LEU A 40 -8.71 1.24 17.36
N ALA A 41 -8.16 0.32 18.14
CA ALA A 41 -8.72 -0.11 19.43
C ALA A 41 -8.51 0.92 20.55
N ARG A 42 -7.49 1.80 20.43
CA ARG A 42 -7.26 2.94 21.34
C ARG A 42 -8.17 4.12 21.00
N ILE A 43 -8.28 4.51 19.73
CA ILE A 43 -9.52 5.14 19.21
C ILE A 43 -10.69 4.21 19.63
N ARG A 44 -11.99 4.48 19.62
CA ARG A 44 -13.00 3.65 20.32
C ARG A 44 -12.96 3.73 21.85
N SER A 45 -11.84 3.47 22.52
CA SER A 45 -11.78 3.48 24.01
C SER A 45 -11.37 4.83 24.60
N THR A 46 -10.60 5.65 23.87
CA THR A 46 -10.16 6.97 24.31
C THR A 46 -11.34 7.97 24.38
N PRO A 47 -11.45 8.82 25.42
CA PRO A 47 -12.38 9.95 25.50
C PRO A 47 -12.25 10.91 24.30
N PHE A 48 -13.29 11.69 24.00
CA PHE A 48 -13.27 12.58 22.84
C PHE A 48 -12.18 13.67 22.95
N GLU A 49 -11.90 14.17 24.15
CA GLU A 49 -10.88 15.21 24.40
C GLU A 49 -9.46 14.77 23.99
N LEU A 50 -9.14 13.49 24.18
CA LEU A 50 -7.82 12.90 23.86
C LEU A 50 -7.79 12.23 22.48
N LEU A 51 -8.91 12.28 21.75
CA LEU A 51 -9.05 11.66 20.44
C LEU A 51 -8.10 12.24 19.37
N PRO A 52 -7.83 13.56 19.30
CA PRO A 52 -6.90 14.12 18.33
C PRO A 52 -5.49 13.51 18.43
N GLU A 53 -4.99 13.27 19.65
CA GLU A 53 -3.66 12.69 19.90
C GLU A 53 -3.54 11.25 19.38
N HIS A 54 -4.64 10.50 19.36
CA HIS A 54 -4.68 9.13 18.88
C HIS A 54 -4.94 9.05 17.36
N LEU A 55 -5.65 10.04 16.80
CA LEU A 55 -5.94 10.12 15.37
C LEU A 55 -4.74 10.58 14.55
N GLU A 56 -3.82 11.34 15.12
CA GLU A 56 -2.65 11.84 14.39
C GLU A 56 -1.68 10.73 13.97
N PRO A 57 -1.20 9.84 14.87
CA PRO A 57 -0.40 8.69 14.46
C PRO A 57 -1.10 7.84 13.41
N PHE A 58 -2.43 7.68 13.52
CA PHE A 58 -3.21 6.89 12.57
C PHE A 58 -3.17 7.53 11.18
N ARG A 59 -3.39 8.84 11.11
CA ARG A 59 -3.31 9.62 9.86
C ARG A 59 -1.91 9.55 9.24
N ILE A 60 -0.87 9.71 10.05
CA ILE A 60 0.53 9.66 9.59
C ILE A 60 0.83 8.28 8.99
N THR A 61 0.45 7.21 9.70
CA THR A 61 0.64 5.84 9.23
C THR A 61 -0.12 5.60 7.91
N VAL A 62 -1.38 6.02 7.79
CA VAL A 62 -2.15 5.89 6.53
C VAL A 62 -1.52 6.70 5.39
N HIS A 63 -0.99 7.90 5.66
CA HIS A 63 -0.30 8.68 4.64
C HIS A 63 1.00 8.01 4.19
N LEU A 64 1.78 7.47 5.13
CA LEU A 64 3.02 6.75 4.82
C LEU A 64 2.73 5.53 3.94
N THR A 65 1.74 4.70 4.30
CA THR A 65 1.40 3.50 3.53
C THR A 65 0.88 3.83 2.14
N LYS A 66 0.14 4.94 1.98
CA LYS A 66 -0.31 5.45 0.68
C LYS A 66 0.88 5.87 -0.20
N HIS A 67 1.83 6.64 0.34
CA HIS A 67 3.01 7.06 -0.42
C HIS A 67 3.86 5.86 -0.82
N ALA A 68 4.09 4.93 0.12
CA ALA A 68 4.77 3.67 -0.17
C ALA A 68 4.04 2.86 -1.26
N GLY A 69 2.70 2.84 -1.24
CA GLY A 69 1.90 2.20 -2.29
C GLY A 69 2.06 2.87 -3.67
N HIS A 70 2.19 4.20 -3.75
CA HIS A 70 2.50 4.87 -5.01
C HIS A 70 3.91 4.54 -5.52
N VAL A 71 4.90 4.50 -4.63
CA VAL A 71 6.27 4.06 -4.97
C VAL A 71 6.26 2.62 -5.47
N LEU A 72 5.47 1.75 -4.84
CA LEU A 72 5.29 0.36 -5.25
C LEU A 72 4.76 0.25 -6.69
N VAL A 73 3.73 1.02 -7.02
CA VAL A 73 3.20 1.08 -8.40
C VAL A 73 4.26 1.57 -9.38
N ALA A 74 4.85 2.73 -9.09
CA ALA A 74 5.78 3.38 -10.00
C ALA A 74 6.98 2.48 -10.30
N THR A 75 7.57 1.89 -9.27
CA THR A 75 8.71 0.97 -9.41
C THR A 75 8.32 -0.35 -10.06
N GLY A 76 7.13 -0.88 -9.78
CA GLY A 76 6.64 -2.10 -10.43
C GLY A 76 6.46 -1.91 -11.94
N ILE A 77 5.85 -0.80 -12.36
CA ILE A 77 5.72 -0.44 -13.78
C ILE A 77 7.11 -0.26 -14.41
N LEU A 78 8.02 0.43 -13.73
CA LEU A 78 9.37 0.68 -14.25
C LEU A 78 10.16 -0.63 -14.42
N LEU A 79 10.05 -1.57 -13.47
CA LEU A 79 10.64 -2.90 -13.57
C LEU A 79 10.04 -3.71 -14.72
N THR A 80 8.71 -3.66 -14.92
CA THR A 80 8.08 -4.37 -16.05
C THR A 80 8.57 -3.84 -17.39
N TRP A 81 8.79 -2.53 -17.49
CA TRP A 81 9.34 -1.89 -18.69
C TRP A 81 10.80 -2.26 -18.93
N LEU A 82 11.66 -2.19 -17.89
CA LEU A 82 13.08 -2.52 -17.99
C LEU A 82 13.35 -4.00 -18.30
N THR A 83 12.52 -4.90 -17.77
CA THR A 83 12.73 -6.35 -17.94
C THR A 83 12.15 -6.87 -19.26
N ALA A 84 11.54 -6.00 -20.09
CA ALA A 84 10.87 -6.34 -21.35
C ALA A 84 9.85 -7.49 -21.22
N TRP A 85 9.28 -7.69 -20.03
CA TRP A 85 8.23 -8.68 -19.84
C TRP A 85 7.05 -8.29 -20.71
N THR A 86 6.60 -9.23 -21.54
CA THR A 86 5.47 -8.96 -22.42
C THR A 86 4.21 -8.78 -21.58
N TRP A 87 3.44 -7.74 -21.85
CA TRP A 87 2.09 -7.50 -21.30
C TRP A 87 1.09 -8.65 -21.58
N LYS A 88 1.53 -9.75 -22.18
CA LYS A 88 0.76 -10.98 -22.33
C LYS A 88 0.69 -11.78 -21.04
N THR A 89 1.57 -11.52 -20.08
CA THR A 89 1.59 -12.24 -18.81
C THR A 89 0.42 -11.83 -17.91
N SER A 90 -0.44 -12.80 -17.63
CA SER A 90 -1.71 -12.59 -16.92
C SER A 90 -1.60 -11.92 -15.57
N TRP A 91 -0.66 -12.38 -14.75
CA TRP A 91 -0.51 -11.88 -13.39
C TRP A 91 -0.04 -10.42 -13.36
N ILE A 92 0.72 -9.94 -14.36
CA ILE A 92 1.19 -8.54 -14.39
C ILE A 92 0.01 -7.59 -14.54
N ILE A 93 -0.86 -7.81 -15.53
CA ILE A 93 -2.03 -6.96 -15.78
C ILE A 93 -2.94 -6.95 -14.56
N VAL A 94 -3.27 -8.14 -14.03
CA VAL A 94 -4.14 -8.29 -12.86
C VAL A 94 -3.56 -7.58 -11.65
N THR A 95 -2.25 -7.72 -11.41
CA THR A 95 -1.58 -7.07 -10.28
C THR A 95 -1.59 -5.55 -10.42
N VAL A 96 -1.27 -5.00 -11.60
CA VAL A 96 -1.30 -3.55 -11.85
C VAL A 96 -2.70 -3.00 -11.66
N LEU A 97 -3.72 -3.68 -12.19
CA LEU A 97 -5.13 -3.28 -12.02
C LEU A 97 -5.53 -3.27 -10.54
N ILE A 98 -5.28 -4.37 -9.81
CA ILE A 98 -5.58 -4.47 -8.38
C ILE A 98 -4.87 -3.37 -7.59
N MET A 99 -3.61 -3.07 -7.93
CA MET A 99 -2.80 -2.07 -7.24
C MET A 99 -3.30 -0.64 -7.48
N VAL A 100 -3.73 -0.29 -8.70
CA VAL A 100 -4.33 1.02 -8.98
C VAL A 100 -5.67 1.18 -8.25
N VAL A 101 -6.51 0.14 -8.28
CA VAL A 101 -7.80 0.13 -7.58
C VAL A 101 -7.60 0.23 -6.06
N SER A 102 -6.62 -0.48 -5.50
CA SER A 102 -6.35 -0.46 -4.06
C SER A 102 -5.92 0.92 -3.58
N LEU A 103 -5.06 1.64 -4.32
CA LEU A 103 -4.66 3.01 -3.99
C LEU A 103 -5.84 3.98 -3.98
N TYR A 104 -6.72 3.86 -4.97
CA TYR A 104 -7.94 4.66 -5.01
C TYR A 104 -8.86 4.36 -3.82
N PHE A 105 -9.02 3.08 -3.49
CA PHE A 105 -9.82 2.63 -2.34
C PHE A 105 -9.30 3.21 -1.02
N ILE A 106 -7.98 3.21 -0.76
CA ILE A 106 -7.40 3.80 0.47
C ILE A 106 -7.79 5.27 0.61
N ALA A 107 -7.51 6.06 -0.43
CA ALA A 107 -7.71 7.50 -0.37
C ALA A 107 -9.19 7.85 -0.12
N ARG A 108 -10.10 7.08 -0.73
CA ARG A 108 -11.54 7.30 -0.63
C ARG A 108 -12.16 6.72 0.64
N ALA A 109 -11.65 5.61 1.18
CA ALA A 109 -12.22 4.96 2.36
C ALA A 109 -11.74 5.61 3.67
N PHE A 110 -10.44 5.85 3.81
CA PHE A 110 -9.87 6.29 5.10
C PHE A 110 -10.04 7.79 5.33
N SER A 111 -9.82 8.63 4.32
CA SER A 111 -9.87 10.09 4.44
C SER A 111 -11.20 10.64 4.99
N PRO A 112 -12.38 10.26 4.45
CA PRO A 112 -13.65 10.79 4.96
C PRO A 112 -13.96 10.29 6.38
N ILE A 113 -13.63 9.04 6.69
CA ILE A 113 -13.88 8.44 8.01
C ILE A 113 -13.03 9.13 9.08
N LEU A 114 -11.76 9.39 8.81
CA LEU A 114 -10.87 10.12 9.72
C LEU A 114 -11.33 11.57 9.94
N ARG A 115 -11.88 12.22 8.91
CA ARG A 115 -12.44 13.57 9.02
C ARG A 115 -13.69 13.58 9.91
N GLN A 116 -14.59 12.61 9.74
CA GLN A 116 -15.81 12.49 10.55
C GLN A 116 -15.49 12.16 12.02
N LEU A 117 -14.44 11.37 12.29
CA LEU A 117 -14.00 11.04 13.66
C LEU A 117 -13.50 12.25 14.46
N ARG A 118 -13.16 13.37 13.80
CA ARG A 118 -12.70 14.62 14.46
C ARG A 118 -13.84 15.50 14.97
N VAL A 119 -15.07 15.22 14.56
CA VAL A 119 -16.24 16.02 14.92
C VAL A 119 -17.05 15.23 15.96
N PRO A 120 -17.63 15.88 17.00
CA PRO A 120 -18.50 15.21 17.95
C PRO A 120 -19.65 14.50 17.22
N HIS A 121 -19.80 13.20 17.42
CA HIS A 121 -20.87 12.38 16.83
C HIS A 121 -21.36 11.37 17.86
N GLU A 122 -22.67 11.17 17.90
CA GLU A 122 -23.35 10.21 18.78
C GLU A 122 -22.93 8.76 18.45
N ASP A 123 -22.72 8.46 17.16
CA ASP A 123 -22.46 7.10 16.65
C ASP A 123 -20.98 6.81 16.32
N ARG A 124 -20.05 7.27 17.16
CA ARG A 124 -18.60 7.05 16.96
C ARG A 124 -18.25 5.57 16.75
N HIS A 125 -18.94 4.65 17.43
CA HIS A 125 -18.71 3.22 17.29
C HIS A 125 -18.96 2.71 15.86
N VAL A 126 -19.97 3.23 15.18
CA VAL A 126 -20.27 2.88 13.78
C VAL A 126 -19.11 3.30 12.88
N LEU A 127 -18.56 4.50 13.14
CA LEU A 127 -17.51 5.09 12.34
C LEU A 127 -16.16 4.37 12.50
N VAL A 128 -15.81 3.99 13.74
CA VAL A 128 -14.66 3.13 14.03
C VAL A 128 -14.81 1.76 13.36
N ASN A 129 -16.01 1.17 13.38
CA ASN A 129 -16.23 -0.14 12.78
C ASN A 129 -16.15 -0.09 11.24
N LYS A 130 -16.60 1.01 10.61
CA LYS A 130 -16.35 1.27 9.18
C LYS A 130 -14.86 1.37 8.89
N LEU A 131 -14.10 2.07 9.73
CA LEU A 131 -12.64 2.20 9.59
C LEU A 131 -11.94 0.83 9.69
N ARG A 132 -12.38 -0.01 10.64
CA ARG A 132 -11.89 -1.38 10.83
C ARG A 132 -12.17 -2.25 9.61
N ASN A 133 -13.38 -2.19 9.07
CA ASN A 133 -13.74 -2.97 7.88
C ASN A 133 -12.94 -2.52 6.66
N ALA A 134 -12.74 -1.20 6.47
CA ALA A 134 -11.87 -0.69 5.41
C ALA A 134 -10.42 -1.18 5.56
N LEU A 135 -9.91 -1.21 6.78
CA LEU A 135 -8.58 -1.74 7.12
C LEU A 135 -8.45 -3.23 6.75
N ILE A 136 -9.43 -4.05 7.13
CA ILE A 136 -9.44 -5.49 6.81
C ILE A 136 -9.50 -5.70 5.29
N TRP A 137 -10.43 -5.04 4.59
CA TRP A 137 -10.54 -5.16 3.13
C TRP A 137 -9.27 -4.77 2.41
N TYR A 138 -8.61 -3.71 2.89
CA TYR A 138 -7.36 -3.28 2.30
C TYR A 138 -6.24 -4.31 2.50
N VAL A 139 -6.09 -4.85 3.71
CA VAL A 139 -5.10 -5.91 4.00
C VAL A 139 -5.35 -7.15 3.15
N ILE A 140 -6.62 -7.56 2.98
CA ILE A 140 -6.97 -8.69 2.11
C ILE A 140 -6.52 -8.41 0.67
N ILE A 141 -6.88 -7.25 0.12
CA ILE A 141 -6.51 -6.86 -1.25
C ILE A 141 -4.98 -6.84 -1.43
N THR A 142 -4.22 -6.29 -0.48
CA THR A 142 -2.76 -6.22 -0.61
C THR A 142 -2.09 -7.57 -0.46
N LEU A 143 -2.59 -8.44 0.42
CA LEU A 143 -2.10 -9.82 0.53
C LEU A 143 -2.40 -10.64 -0.73
N THR A 144 -3.58 -10.46 -1.31
CA THR A 144 -3.92 -11.06 -2.61
C THR A 144 -2.98 -10.56 -3.71
N MET A 145 -2.74 -9.25 -3.78
CA MET A 145 -1.79 -8.68 -4.74
C MET A 145 -0.37 -9.22 -4.55
N MET A 146 0.11 -9.30 -3.30
CA MET A 146 1.42 -9.88 -2.98
C MET A 146 1.50 -11.35 -3.42
N TRP A 147 0.43 -12.13 -3.21
CA TRP A 147 0.36 -13.50 -3.71
C TRP A 147 0.47 -13.55 -5.24
N PHE A 148 -0.27 -12.72 -5.99
CA PHE A 148 -0.14 -12.68 -7.45
C PHE A 148 1.31 -12.41 -7.92
N MET A 149 2.04 -11.53 -7.22
CA MET A 149 3.46 -11.26 -7.53
C MET A 149 4.39 -12.44 -7.20
N VAL A 150 4.11 -13.19 -6.14
CA VAL A 150 4.96 -14.30 -5.68
C VAL A 150 4.68 -15.60 -6.44
N ALA A 151 3.42 -16.01 -6.51
CA ALA A 151 3.03 -17.26 -7.16
C ALA A 151 2.97 -17.17 -8.68
N LYS A 152 2.86 -15.96 -9.23
CA LYS A 152 2.82 -15.69 -10.68
C LYS A 152 1.85 -16.63 -11.43
N PRO A 153 0.58 -16.73 -11.00
CA PRO A 153 -0.35 -17.70 -11.59
C PRO A 153 -0.57 -17.41 -13.07
N THR A 154 -0.41 -18.44 -13.90
CA THR A 154 -0.75 -18.41 -15.33
C THR A 154 -2.24 -18.69 -15.46
N LEU A 155 -3.04 -17.63 -15.68
CA LEU A 155 -4.50 -17.74 -15.79
C LEU A 155 -4.96 -17.94 -17.24
N TRP A 156 -4.07 -17.65 -18.21
CA TRP A 156 -4.25 -17.87 -19.64
C TRP A 156 -2.89 -17.92 -20.33
#